data_AF-A0AAV8C719-F1
#
_entry.id   AF-A0AAV8C719-F1
#
_cell.length_a   1.000
_cell.length_b   1.000
_cell.length_c   1.000
_cell.angle_alpha   90.00
_cell.angle_beta   90.00
_cell.angle_gamma   90.00
#
_symmetry.space_group_name_H-M   'P 1'
#
loop_
_entity.id
_entity.type
_entity.pdbx_description
1 polymer ?
#
loop_
_entity_poly.entity_id
_entity_poly.type
_entity_poly.pdbx_seq_one_letter_code
_entity_poly.pdbx_strand_id
1 'polypeptide(L)'
;MGRDTEKEEESNATETEQRMGDKGKVPVFKLLKFADGIDVVLMVVGTIGALANGMSQPMMTLFFGQMIDAFGSATTFNNVLHRVNKSLLNFVYIAIGTGIAATLQVACWTMTGERQATRIRAMYLKAVLRQDIAYFDKEITTGKVVGRISADTVLIQDAIGEKVGKVLQLVSTFVGGFVVAFVKGWLLSLVMLSAIPPIIIAGAAASSVLSEVSSQEQTTYGEAGGVIEQTLGCFVQWREESHITL
;
A
#
# COMPACT_ATOMS: atom_id res chain seq x y z
N MET A 1 -17.67 -33.35 -24.73
CA MET A 1 -16.24 -33.69 -24.76
C MET A 1 -15.30 -32.49 -24.72
N GLY A 2 -15.67 -31.30 -25.24
CA GLY A 2 -14.80 -30.10 -25.15
C GLY A 2 -14.99 -29.20 -23.92
N ARG A 3 -16.08 -29.40 -23.14
CA ARG A 3 -16.42 -28.57 -21.96
C ARG A 3 -15.77 -29.05 -20.66
N ASP A 4 -15.24 -30.28 -20.67
CA ASP A 4 -14.54 -30.90 -19.54
C ASP A 4 -13.04 -30.61 -19.62
N THR A 5 -12.50 -30.42 -20.84
CA THR A 5 -11.10 -30.04 -21.09
C THR A 5 -10.80 -28.58 -20.76
N GLU A 6 -11.72 -27.63 -21.01
CA GLU A 6 -11.55 -26.22 -20.60
C GLU A 6 -11.56 -26.05 -19.08
N LYS A 7 -12.38 -26.84 -18.37
CA LYS A 7 -12.42 -26.83 -16.90
C LYS A 7 -11.17 -27.44 -16.25
N GLU A 8 -10.56 -28.44 -16.90
CA GLU A 8 -9.27 -28.98 -16.48
C GLU A 8 -8.12 -28.00 -16.77
N GLU A 9 -8.15 -27.24 -17.88
CA GLU A 9 -7.15 -26.19 -18.16
C GLU A 9 -7.25 -24.98 -17.23
N GLU A 10 -8.46 -24.50 -16.89
CA GLU A 10 -8.64 -23.44 -15.88
C GLU A 10 -8.24 -23.88 -14.48
N SER A 11 -8.55 -25.12 -14.08
CA SER A 11 -8.13 -25.67 -12.78
C SER A 11 -6.61 -25.80 -12.69
N ASN A 12 -5.96 -26.20 -13.78
CA ASN A 12 -4.51 -26.38 -13.83
C ASN A 12 -3.75 -25.02 -13.96
N ALA A 13 -4.36 -24.02 -14.61
CA ALA A 13 -3.86 -22.64 -14.63
C ALA A 13 -3.96 -21.97 -13.25
N THR A 14 -5.09 -22.18 -12.55
CA THR A 14 -5.31 -21.68 -11.18
C THR A 14 -4.38 -22.37 -10.17
N GLU A 15 -4.14 -23.68 -10.31
CA GLU A 15 -3.14 -24.41 -9.50
C GLU A 15 -1.70 -23.97 -9.83
N THR A 16 -1.41 -23.59 -11.07
CA THR A 16 -0.08 -23.10 -11.49
C THR A 16 0.19 -21.69 -10.97
N GLU A 17 -0.82 -20.79 -10.97
CA GLU A 17 -0.73 -19.48 -10.30
C GLU A 17 -0.61 -19.62 -8.77
N GLN A 18 -1.36 -20.54 -8.15
CA GLN A 18 -1.23 -20.82 -6.72
C GLN A 18 0.14 -21.41 -6.35
N ARG A 19 0.72 -22.26 -7.21
CA ARG A 19 2.09 -22.79 -7.04
C ARG A 19 3.18 -21.74 -7.28
N MET A 20 2.93 -20.70 -8.08
CA MET A 20 3.82 -19.54 -8.23
C MET A 20 3.71 -18.56 -7.05
N GLY A 21 2.52 -18.41 -6.45
CA GLY A 21 2.31 -17.57 -5.27
C GLY A 21 2.94 -18.11 -3.96
N ASP A 22 3.21 -19.43 -3.91
CA ASP A 22 3.80 -20.11 -2.75
C ASP A 22 5.34 -20.20 -2.80
N LYS A 23 5.96 -20.10 -3.99
CA LYS A 23 7.42 -20.10 -4.14
C LYS A 23 8.03 -18.72 -3.86
N GLY A 24 8.02 -18.38 -2.57
CA GLY A 24 8.98 -17.45 -1.98
C GLY A 24 8.48 -16.01 -1.86
N LYS A 25 7.48 -15.79 -0.99
CA LYS A 25 7.30 -14.47 -0.37
C LYS A 25 8.60 -14.11 0.35
N VAL A 26 9.46 -13.35 -0.31
CA VAL A 26 10.71 -12.91 0.30
C VAL A 26 10.32 -11.95 1.42
N PRO A 27 10.68 -12.22 2.67
CA PRO A 27 10.32 -11.32 3.75
C PRO A 27 10.89 -9.93 3.46
N VAL A 28 10.09 -8.89 3.70
CA VAL A 28 10.46 -7.48 3.44
C VAL A 28 11.80 -7.12 4.12
N PHE A 29 12.09 -7.76 5.27
CA PHE A 29 13.37 -7.68 5.97
C PHE A 29 14.58 -8.15 5.15
N LYS A 30 14.42 -9.13 4.26
CA LYS A 30 15.49 -9.61 3.38
C LYS A 30 15.70 -8.68 2.18
N LEU A 31 14.68 -7.89 1.81
CA LEU A 31 14.78 -6.78 0.85
C LEU A 31 15.62 -5.64 1.44
N LEU A 32 15.47 -5.35 2.74
CA LEU A 32 16.23 -4.32 3.46
C LEU A 32 17.70 -4.70 3.70
N LYS A 33 18.11 -5.94 3.44
CA LYS A 33 19.50 -6.41 3.61
C LYS A 33 20.51 -5.67 2.70
N PHE A 34 20.05 -5.02 1.64
CA PHE A 34 20.91 -4.21 0.76
C PHE A 34 21.19 -2.79 1.26
N ALA A 35 20.64 -2.41 2.42
CA ALA A 35 20.79 -1.09 3.01
C ALA A 35 22.23 -0.82 3.44
N ASP A 36 22.77 0.33 3.02
CA ASP A 36 24.06 0.81 3.47
C ASP A 36 23.99 1.37 4.90
N GLY A 37 25.14 1.62 5.54
CA GLY A 37 25.18 2.19 6.90
C GLY A 37 24.46 3.54 7.01
N ILE A 38 24.51 4.36 5.94
CA ILE A 38 23.79 5.64 5.83
C ILE A 38 22.28 5.40 5.73
N ASP A 39 21.84 4.42 4.94
CA ASP A 39 20.42 4.07 4.78
C ASP A 39 19.84 3.58 6.11
N VAL A 40 20.61 2.86 6.93
CA VAL A 40 20.20 2.43 8.27
C VAL A 40 19.96 3.63 9.19
N VAL A 41 20.81 4.66 9.16
CA VAL A 41 20.60 5.88 9.96
C VAL A 41 19.33 6.61 9.51
N LEU A 42 19.13 6.76 8.19
CA LEU A 42 17.90 7.36 7.65
C LEU A 42 16.65 6.55 8.02
N MET A 43 16.71 5.22 8.01
CA MET A 43 15.60 4.37 8.46
C MET A 43 15.31 4.59 9.95
N VAL A 44 16.32 4.64 10.82
CA VAL A 44 16.11 4.89 12.26
C VAL A 44 15.47 6.26 12.49
N VAL A 45 15.99 7.32 11.88
CA VAL A 45 15.41 8.67 11.99
C VAL A 45 13.97 8.69 11.46
N GLY A 46 13.73 8.06 10.30
CA GLY A 46 12.41 7.92 9.71
C GLY A 46 11.43 7.13 10.59
N THR A 47 11.89 6.10 11.30
CA THR A 47 11.05 5.33 12.24
C THR A 47 10.66 6.17 13.46
N ILE A 48 11.58 6.95 14.03
CA ILE A 48 11.28 7.85 15.15
C ILE A 48 10.26 8.91 14.71
N GLY A 49 10.43 9.49 13.51
CA GLY A 49 9.46 10.40 12.90
C GLY A 49 8.09 9.74 12.69
N ALA A 50 8.05 8.50 12.21
CA ALA A 50 6.82 7.73 12.03
C ALA A 50 6.07 7.48 13.34
N LEU A 51 6.81 7.12 14.40
CA LEU A 51 6.24 6.90 15.72
C LEU A 51 5.63 8.19 16.28
N ALA A 52 6.36 9.30 16.20
CA ALA A 52 5.89 10.61 16.66
C ALA A 52 4.66 11.09 15.88
N ASN A 53 4.67 10.94 14.55
CA ASN A 53 3.53 11.28 13.70
C ASN A 53 2.30 10.39 14.01
N GLY A 54 2.50 9.09 14.24
CA GLY A 54 1.39 8.20 14.62
C GLY A 54 0.78 8.56 15.99
N MET A 55 1.62 8.90 16.97
CA MET A 55 1.16 9.30 18.32
C MET A 55 0.46 10.67 18.33
N SER A 56 0.71 11.51 17.32
CA SER A 56 0.03 12.79 17.14
C SER A 56 -1.49 12.65 17.10
N GLN A 57 -2.01 11.60 16.46
CA GLN A 57 -3.43 11.42 16.24
C GLN A 57 -4.17 11.22 17.59
N PRO A 58 -3.78 10.25 18.45
CA PRO A 58 -4.32 10.14 19.81
C PRO A 58 -4.09 11.37 20.68
N MET A 59 -2.92 12.01 20.59
CA MET A 59 -2.65 13.24 21.36
C MET A 59 -3.63 14.35 21.00
N MET A 60 -3.90 14.56 19.71
CA MET A 60 -4.87 15.58 19.26
C MET A 60 -6.24 15.37 19.90
N THR A 61 -6.73 14.13 19.97
CA THR A 61 -7.99 13.80 20.64
C THR A 61 -7.97 14.12 22.13
N LEU A 62 -6.85 13.91 22.82
CA LEU A 62 -6.70 14.25 24.24
C LEU A 62 -6.80 15.76 24.48
N PHE A 63 -6.09 16.58 23.69
CA PHE A 63 -6.16 18.04 23.79
C PHE A 63 -7.53 18.58 23.44
N PHE A 64 -8.20 17.97 22.46
CA PHE A 64 -9.58 18.31 22.13
C PHE A 64 -10.54 18.00 23.29
N GLY A 65 -10.35 16.87 23.97
CA GLY A 65 -11.09 16.55 25.20
C GLY A 65 -10.86 17.59 26.31
N GLN A 66 -9.61 18.00 26.54
CA GLN A 66 -9.28 19.05 27.52
C GLN A 66 -9.90 20.40 27.16
N MET A 67 -9.99 20.73 25.86
CA MET A 67 -10.66 21.93 25.38
C MET A 67 -12.17 21.87 25.68
N ILE A 68 -12.83 20.74 25.40
CA ILE A 68 -14.25 20.53 25.73
C ILE A 68 -14.48 20.67 27.24
N ASP A 69 -13.64 20.05 28.07
CA ASP A 69 -13.72 20.14 29.52
C ASP A 69 -13.51 21.58 30.03
N ALA A 70 -12.61 22.34 29.39
CA ALA A 70 -12.39 23.75 29.73
C ALA A 70 -13.60 24.63 29.41
N PHE A 71 -14.36 24.32 28.35
CA PHE A 71 -15.63 24.98 28.06
C PHE A 71 -16.76 24.52 28.99
N GLY A 72 -16.81 23.22 29.34
CA GLY A 72 -17.86 22.65 30.19
C GLY A 72 -17.75 23.01 31.68
N SER A 73 -16.53 23.21 32.21
CA SER A 73 -16.27 23.52 33.62
C SER A 73 -16.25 25.03 33.94
N ALA A 74 -16.52 25.87 32.94
CA ALA A 74 -16.35 27.31 33.00
C ALA A 74 -17.59 28.03 33.57
N THR A 75 -17.60 28.32 34.87
CA THR A 75 -18.64 29.14 35.51
C THR A 75 -18.36 30.66 35.44
N THR A 76 -17.18 31.09 35.00
CA THR A 76 -16.77 32.52 34.97
C THR A 76 -15.87 32.86 33.77
N PHE A 77 -16.27 33.85 32.96
CA PHE A 77 -15.67 34.23 31.66
C PHE A 77 -14.13 34.43 31.65
N ASN A 78 -13.55 35.08 32.65
CA ASN A 78 -12.11 35.41 32.66
C ASN A 78 -11.20 34.17 32.80
N ASN A 79 -11.66 33.14 33.51
CA ASN A 79 -10.89 31.89 33.66
C ASN A 79 -10.97 31.00 32.41
N VAL A 80 -12.04 31.16 31.60
CA VAL A 80 -12.23 30.43 30.33
C VAL A 80 -11.22 30.89 29.30
N LEU A 81 -11.10 32.20 29.10
CA LEU A 81 -10.19 32.77 28.09
C LEU A 81 -8.74 32.36 28.34
N HIS A 82 -8.29 32.35 29.59
CA HIS A 82 -6.93 31.93 29.92
C HIS A 82 -6.70 30.43 29.68
N ARG A 83 -7.65 29.56 30.06
CA ARG A 83 -7.53 28.10 29.84
C ARG A 83 -7.61 27.75 28.36
N VAL A 84 -8.53 28.36 27.62
CA VAL A 84 -8.69 28.15 26.17
C VAL A 84 -7.44 28.63 25.43
N ASN A 85 -6.92 29.82 25.74
CA ASN A 85 -5.70 30.33 25.10
C ASN A 85 -4.48 29.42 25.35
N LYS A 86 -4.34 28.88 26.58
CA LYS A 86 -3.30 27.89 26.89
C LYS A 86 -3.48 26.59 26.11
N SER A 87 -4.72 26.11 25.95
CA SER A 87 -5.03 24.92 25.15
C SER A 87 -4.73 25.14 23.67
N LEU A 88 -5.08 26.32 23.13
CA LEU A 88 -4.79 26.71 21.74
C LEU A 88 -3.28 26.78 21.47
N LEU A 89 -2.49 27.35 22.38
CA LEU A 89 -1.02 27.34 22.26
C LEU A 89 -0.47 25.91 22.19
N ASN A 90 -0.96 24.99 23.03
CA ASN A 90 -0.54 23.58 22.98
C ASN A 90 -0.89 22.91 21.64
N PHE A 91 -2.05 23.24 21.04
CA PHE A 91 -2.42 22.77 19.71
C PHE A 91 -1.42 23.24 18.64
N VAL A 92 -1.00 24.50 18.69
CA VAL A 92 -0.02 25.06 17.74
C VAL A 92 1.35 24.38 17.91
N TYR A 93 1.82 24.18 19.14
CA TYR A 93 3.09 23.48 19.39
C TYR A 93 3.10 22.05 18.84
N ILE A 94 2.01 21.31 19.04
CA ILE A 94 1.88 19.95 18.50
C ILE A 94 1.81 19.98 16.97
N ALA A 95 1.03 20.89 16.38
CA ALA A 95 0.93 20.99 14.92
C ALA A 95 2.29 21.25 14.25
N ILE A 96 3.13 22.11 14.84
CA ILE A 96 4.48 22.37 14.34
C ILE A 96 5.36 21.13 14.52
N GLY A 97 5.35 20.53 15.71
CA GLY A 97 6.16 19.33 15.99
C GLY A 97 5.79 18.15 15.09
N THR A 98 4.51 17.97 14.80
CA THR A 98 4.00 16.86 13.98
C THR A 98 4.22 17.14 12.49
N GLY A 99 4.15 18.39 12.06
CA GLY A 99 4.58 18.80 10.71
C GLY A 99 6.04 18.48 10.45
N ILE A 100 6.93 18.77 11.41
CA ILE A 100 8.36 18.44 11.30
C ILE A 100 8.56 16.92 11.32
N ALA A 101 7.91 16.21 12.24
CA ALA A 101 8.02 14.75 12.32
C ALA A 101 7.51 14.05 11.05
N ALA A 102 6.40 14.54 10.47
CA ALA A 102 5.82 14.01 9.25
C ALA A 102 6.71 14.24 8.03
N THR A 103 7.26 15.45 7.88
CA THR A 103 8.18 15.76 6.79
C THR A 103 9.47 14.96 6.89
N LEU A 104 10.06 14.84 8.10
CA LEU A 104 11.22 13.99 8.34
C LEU A 104 10.95 12.53 8.03
N GLN A 105 9.81 11.99 8.48
CA GLN A 105 9.39 10.62 8.20
C GLN A 105 9.34 10.37 6.70
N VAL A 106 8.55 11.16 5.96
CA VAL A 106 8.34 10.94 4.52
C VAL A 106 9.64 11.15 3.76
N ALA A 107 10.39 12.22 4.05
CA ALA A 107 11.65 12.49 3.37
C ALA A 107 12.69 11.37 3.60
N CYS A 108 12.88 10.91 4.83
CA CYS A 108 13.87 9.87 5.14
C CYS A 108 13.51 8.53 4.48
N TRP A 109 12.24 8.15 4.51
CA TRP A 109 11.76 6.91 3.92
C TRP A 109 11.80 6.95 2.38
N THR A 110 11.36 8.04 1.76
CA THR A 110 11.43 8.21 0.29
C THR A 110 12.88 8.22 -0.21
N MET A 111 13.77 8.97 0.44
CA MET A 111 15.20 8.98 0.08
C MET A 111 15.84 7.58 0.21
N THR A 112 15.50 6.84 1.27
CA THR A 112 16.00 5.47 1.45
C THR A 112 15.47 4.53 0.36
N GLY A 113 14.19 4.63 0.02
CA GLY A 113 13.56 3.85 -1.05
C GLY A 113 14.22 4.08 -2.41
N GLU A 114 14.48 5.34 -2.78
CA GLU A 114 15.12 5.70 -4.05
C GLU A 114 16.56 5.15 -4.18
N ARG A 115 17.36 5.29 -3.11
CA ARG A 115 18.74 4.79 -3.08
C ARG A 115 18.79 3.27 -3.24
N GLN A 116 17.92 2.58 -2.51
CA GLN A 116 17.83 1.12 -2.52
C GLN A 116 17.33 0.58 -3.87
N ALA A 117 16.29 1.21 -4.42
CA ALA A 117 15.75 0.87 -5.73
C ALA A 117 16.81 1.03 -6.84
N THR A 118 17.56 2.13 -6.83
CA THR A 118 18.62 2.38 -7.81
C THR A 118 19.73 1.33 -7.72
N ARG A 119 20.13 0.93 -6.50
CA ARG A 119 21.14 -0.10 -6.28
C ARG A 119 20.66 -1.48 -6.77
N ILE A 120 19.42 -1.85 -6.44
CA ILE A 120 18.80 -3.10 -6.88
C ILE A 120 18.75 -3.14 -8.41
N ARG A 121 18.31 -2.05 -9.05
CA ARG A 121 18.27 -1.94 -10.51
C ARG A 121 19.63 -2.15 -11.16
N ALA A 122 20.69 -1.56 -10.60
CA ALA A 122 22.06 -1.73 -11.09
C ALA A 122 22.56 -3.18 -10.94
N MET A 123 22.33 -3.82 -9.79
CA MET A 123 22.71 -5.22 -9.56
C MET A 123 21.92 -6.18 -10.45
N TYR A 124 20.63 -5.92 -10.63
CA TYR A 124 19.75 -6.73 -11.47
C TYR A 124 20.18 -6.64 -12.94
N LEU A 125 20.43 -5.42 -13.46
CA LEU A 125 20.93 -5.23 -14.81
C LEU A 125 22.28 -5.96 -15.01
N LYS A 126 23.19 -5.87 -14.04
CA LYS A 126 24.48 -6.58 -14.09
C LYS A 126 24.32 -8.10 -14.10
N ALA A 127 23.34 -8.63 -13.38
CA ALA A 127 23.04 -10.06 -13.37
C ALA A 127 22.46 -10.52 -14.72
N VAL A 128 21.51 -9.77 -15.27
CA VAL A 128 20.91 -10.04 -16.58
C VAL A 128 21.95 -10.02 -17.70
N LEU A 129 22.87 -9.05 -17.69
CA LEU A 129 23.96 -8.97 -18.68
C LEU A 129 24.99 -10.11 -18.57
N ARG A 130 25.01 -10.87 -17.46
CA ARG A 130 25.88 -12.04 -17.27
C ARG A 130 25.23 -13.36 -17.68
N GLN A 131 23.96 -13.34 -18.09
CA GLN A 131 23.20 -14.54 -18.40
C GLN A 131 23.46 -15.01 -19.83
N ASP A 132 23.44 -16.32 -20.06
CA ASP A 132 23.74 -16.93 -21.36
C ASP A 132 22.72 -16.53 -22.45
N ILE A 133 23.19 -16.45 -23.70
CA ILE A 133 22.36 -16.14 -24.88
C ILE A 133 21.17 -17.11 -25.03
N ALA A 134 21.32 -18.37 -24.60
CA ALA A 134 20.24 -19.35 -24.60
C ALA A 134 19.03 -18.96 -23.73
N TYR A 135 19.23 -18.14 -22.68
CA TYR A 135 18.15 -17.62 -21.85
C TYR A 135 17.37 -16.51 -22.55
N PHE A 136 18.08 -15.65 -23.31
CA PHE A 136 17.46 -14.60 -24.12
C PHE A 136 16.69 -15.17 -25.32
N ASP A 137 17.12 -16.32 -25.84
CA ASP A 137 16.48 -16.98 -26.99
C ASP A 137 15.22 -17.78 -26.60
N LYS A 138 15.19 -18.37 -25.39
CA LYS A 138 14.05 -19.19 -24.93
C LYS A 138 12.92 -18.43 -24.23
N GLU A 139 13.23 -17.42 -23.41
CA GLU A 139 12.22 -16.90 -22.48
C GLU A 139 11.84 -15.42 -22.65
N ILE A 140 12.61 -14.58 -23.38
CA ILE A 140 12.34 -13.13 -23.32
C ILE A 140 12.72 -12.32 -24.58
N THR A 141 11.74 -11.67 -25.21
CA THR A 141 11.98 -10.51 -26.08
C THR A 141 12.68 -9.41 -25.28
N THR A 142 13.85 -8.92 -25.74
CA THR A 142 14.71 -7.96 -25.02
C THR A 142 13.95 -6.76 -24.43
N GLY A 143 12.90 -6.26 -25.11
CA GLY A 143 12.05 -5.17 -24.62
C GLY A 143 11.21 -5.52 -23.37
N LYS A 144 10.73 -6.77 -23.25
CA LYS A 144 9.99 -7.25 -22.07
C LYS A 144 10.89 -7.37 -20.85
N VAL A 145 12.18 -7.68 -21.02
CA VAL A 145 13.16 -7.74 -19.91
C VAL A 145 13.31 -6.37 -19.26
N VAL A 146 13.62 -5.34 -20.06
CA VAL A 146 13.86 -3.97 -19.57
C VAL A 146 12.59 -3.36 -18.95
N GLY A 147 11.44 -3.67 -19.54
CA GLY A 147 10.12 -3.31 -19.00
C GLY A 147 9.87 -3.90 -17.61
N ARG A 148 10.05 -5.22 -17.46
CA ARG A 148 9.89 -5.89 -16.16
C ARG A 148 10.86 -5.37 -15.11
N ILE A 149 12.14 -5.20 -15.46
CA ILE A 149 13.14 -4.62 -14.54
C ILE A 149 12.66 -3.27 -14.01
N SER A 150 12.18 -2.41 -14.89
CA SER A 150 11.72 -1.07 -14.50
C SER A 150 10.49 -1.13 -13.62
N ALA A 151 9.49 -1.92 -14.00
CA ALA A 151 8.24 -2.06 -13.26
C ALA A 151 8.47 -2.68 -11.86
N ASP A 152 9.21 -3.77 -11.78
CA ASP A 152 9.48 -4.48 -10.53
C ASP A 152 10.30 -3.61 -9.57
N THR A 153 11.27 -2.84 -10.09
CA THR A 153 12.07 -1.93 -9.26
C THR A 153 11.22 -0.79 -8.71
N VAL A 154 10.28 -0.23 -9.50
CA VAL A 154 9.36 0.82 -9.03
C VAL A 154 8.43 0.28 -7.94
N LEU A 155 7.93 -0.95 -8.11
CA LEU A 155 7.09 -1.59 -7.09
C LEU A 155 7.86 -1.83 -5.78
N ILE A 156 9.13 -2.22 -5.88
CA ILE A 156 10.03 -2.37 -4.73
C ILE A 156 10.32 -1.02 -4.08
N GLN A 157 10.55 0.03 -4.87
CA GLN A 157 10.77 1.39 -4.38
C GLN A 157 9.57 1.90 -3.57
N ASP A 158 8.35 1.73 -4.11
CA ASP A 158 7.11 2.10 -3.44
C ASP A 158 6.91 1.32 -2.14
N ALA A 159 7.18 0.01 -2.18
CA ALA A 159 7.09 -0.84 -1.01
C ALA A 159 8.06 -0.43 0.10
N ILE A 160 9.34 -0.20 -0.21
CA ILE A 160 10.36 0.16 0.80
C ILE A 160 10.18 1.61 1.28
N GLY A 161 9.91 2.54 0.35
CA GLY A 161 9.84 3.96 0.65
C GLY A 161 8.55 4.32 1.36
N GLU A 162 7.41 4.33 0.67
CA GLU A 162 6.20 4.88 1.25
C GLU A 162 5.50 3.89 2.21
N LYS A 163 5.35 2.63 1.78
CA LYS A 163 4.50 1.68 2.50
C LYS A 163 5.04 1.30 3.88
N VAL A 164 6.34 1.05 4.03
CA VAL A 164 6.93 0.71 5.35
C VAL A 164 6.74 1.87 6.34
N GLY A 165 7.01 3.10 5.91
CA GLY A 165 6.80 4.29 6.73
C GLY A 165 5.34 4.45 7.17
N LYS A 166 4.39 4.22 6.26
CA LYS A 166 2.94 4.26 6.55
C LYS A 166 2.49 3.16 7.50
N VAL A 167 2.96 1.93 7.31
CA VAL A 167 2.63 0.80 8.20
C VAL A 167 3.11 1.10 9.62
N LEU A 168 4.34 1.60 9.78
CA LEU A 168 4.86 1.99 11.10
C LEU A 168 4.04 3.10 11.75
N GLN A 169 3.64 4.11 10.98
CA GLN A 169 2.75 5.17 11.47
C GLN A 169 1.41 4.60 11.93
N LEU A 170 0.78 3.75 11.13
CA LEU A 170 -0.52 3.14 11.43
C LEU A 170 -0.45 2.24 12.66
N VAL A 171 0.61 1.44 12.80
CA VAL A 171 0.84 0.62 13.99
C VAL A 171 1.03 1.51 15.23
N SER A 172 1.81 2.59 15.12
CA SER A 172 1.98 3.57 16.22
C SER A 172 0.65 4.21 16.61
N THR A 173 -0.13 4.67 15.63
CA THR A 173 -1.46 5.24 15.85
C THR A 173 -2.40 4.24 16.52
N PHE A 174 -2.39 2.99 16.06
CA PHE A 174 -3.20 1.91 16.63
C PHE A 174 -2.84 1.66 18.09
N VAL A 175 -1.56 1.42 18.38
CA VAL A 175 -1.08 1.17 19.75
C VAL A 175 -1.33 2.40 20.63
N GLY A 176 -0.97 3.59 20.17
CA GLY A 176 -1.19 4.84 20.91
C GLY A 176 -2.67 5.12 21.17
N GLY A 177 -3.54 4.87 20.20
CA GLY A 177 -4.99 5.03 20.32
C GLY A 177 -5.59 4.06 21.33
N PHE A 178 -5.18 2.79 21.28
CA PHE A 178 -5.58 1.78 22.26
C PHE A 178 -5.16 2.18 23.68
N VAL A 179 -3.89 2.57 23.87
CA VAL A 179 -3.38 3.00 25.18
C VAL A 179 -4.18 4.18 25.71
N VAL A 180 -4.41 5.21 24.89
CA VAL A 180 -5.18 6.40 25.29
C VAL A 180 -6.63 6.06 25.64
N ALA A 181 -7.27 5.17 24.87
CA ALA A 181 -8.63 4.72 25.10
C ALA A 181 -8.77 4.02 26.47
N PHE A 182 -7.91 3.04 26.74
CA PHE A 182 -7.93 2.30 28.01
C PHE A 182 -7.64 3.20 29.23
N VAL A 183 -6.77 4.21 29.09
CA VAL A 183 -6.44 5.14 30.17
C VAL A 183 -7.61 6.09 30.49
N LYS A 184 -8.33 6.62 29.48
CA LYS A 184 -9.43 7.58 29.71
C LYS A 184 -10.70 6.92 30.25
N GLY A 185 -10.98 5.68 29.89
CA GLY A 185 -12.17 4.99 30.39
C GLY A 185 -12.31 3.58 29.86
N TRP A 186 -11.80 2.61 30.61
CA TRP A 186 -11.86 1.18 30.28
C TRP A 186 -13.28 0.67 29.96
N LEU A 187 -14.31 1.18 30.63
CA LEU A 187 -15.70 0.74 30.42
C LEU A 187 -16.25 1.19 29.06
N LEU A 188 -16.01 2.45 28.68
CA LEU A 188 -16.47 3.01 27.41
C LEU A 188 -15.72 2.39 26.22
N SER A 189 -14.42 2.14 26.40
CA SER A 189 -13.58 1.49 25.38
C SER A 189 -14.00 0.04 25.13
N LEU A 190 -14.35 -0.73 26.16
CA LEU A 190 -14.84 -2.11 26.00
C LEU A 190 -16.13 -2.18 25.19
N VAL A 191 -17.06 -1.24 25.42
CA VAL A 191 -18.32 -1.16 24.64
C VAL A 191 -18.02 -0.88 23.17
N MET A 192 -17.12 0.06 22.87
CA MET A 192 -16.72 0.36 21.49
C MET A 192 -15.97 -0.81 20.84
N LEU A 193 -15.17 -1.56 21.61
CA LEU A 193 -14.45 -2.74 21.12
C LEU A 193 -15.41 -3.84 20.67
N SER A 194 -16.55 -4.01 21.37
CA SER A 194 -17.59 -4.96 20.98
C SER A 194 -18.25 -4.63 19.64
N ALA A 195 -18.18 -3.37 19.17
CA ALA A 195 -18.70 -2.97 17.87
C ALA A 195 -17.73 -3.27 16.71
N ILE A 196 -16.45 -3.58 16.99
CA ILE A 196 -15.44 -3.87 15.95
C ILE A 196 -15.75 -5.18 15.18
N PRO A 197 -16.04 -6.33 15.82
CA PRO A 197 -16.33 -7.57 15.10
C PRO A 197 -17.46 -7.48 14.06
N PRO A 198 -18.65 -6.92 14.34
CA PRO A 198 -19.70 -6.83 13.35
C PRO A 198 -19.32 -5.91 12.16
N ILE A 199 -18.54 -4.85 12.40
CA ILE A 199 -18.03 -3.98 11.34
C ILE A 199 -17.06 -4.74 10.43
N ILE A 200 -16.16 -5.54 11.01
CA ILE A 200 -15.22 -6.37 10.23
C ILE A 200 -15.98 -7.39 9.37
N ILE A 201 -16.99 -8.06 9.92
CA ILE A 201 -17.79 -9.04 9.20
C ILE A 201 -18.54 -8.38 8.03
N ALA A 202 -19.21 -7.25 8.27
CA ALA A 202 -19.92 -6.52 7.23
C ALA A 202 -18.97 -6.00 6.14
N GLY A 203 -17.79 -5.49 6.54
CA GLY A 203 -16.75 -5.04 5.62
C GLY A 203 -16.17 -6.17 4.77
N ALA A 204 -15.90 -7.33 5.37
CA ALA A 204 -15.39 -8.50 4.68
C ALA A 204 -16.42 -9.09 3.69
N ALA A 205 -17.70 -9.10 4.06
CA ALA A 205 -18.77 -9.48 3.16
C ALA A 205 -18.86 -8.53 1.96
N ALA A 206 -18.84 -7.22 2.22
CA ALA A 206 -18.87 -6.21 1.16
C ALA A 206 -17.64 -6.28 0.24
N SER A 207 -16.44 -6.49 0.79
CA SER A 207 -15.22 -6.61 -0.02
C SER A 207 -15.20 -7.87 -0.89
N SER A 208 -15.75 -8.97 -0.37
CA SER A 208 -15.84 -10.23 -1.11
C SER A 208 -16.80 -10.09 -2.29
N VAL A 209 -17.98 -9.51 -2.05
CA VAL A 209 -18.96 -9.21 -3.11
C VAL A 209 -18.38 -8.25 -4.14
N LEU A 210 -17.69 -7.19 -3.71
CA LEU A 210 -17.07 -6.25 -4.64
C LEU A 210 -15.98 -6.91 -5.50
N SER A 211 -15.17 -7.80 -4.91
CA SER A 211 -14.16 -8.57 -5.64
C SER A 211 -14.79 -9.50 -6.67
N GLU A 212 -15.90 -10.15 -6.32
CA GLU A 212 -16.62 -11.06 -7.20
C GLU A 212 -17.25 -10.29 -8.37
N VAL A 213 -17.94 -9.17 -8.10
CA VAL A 213 -18.48 -8.28 -9.13
C VAL A 213 -17.38 -7.75 -10.04
N SER A 214 -16.24 -7.29 -9.48
CA SER A 214 -15.12 -6.80 -10.28
C SER A 214 -14.54 -7.89 -11.20
N SER A 215 -14.49 -9.14 -10.75
CA SER A 215 -14.03 -10.26 -11.58
C SER A 215 -15.00 -10.57 -12.72
N GLN A 216 -16.30 -10.52 -12.44
CA GLN A 216 -17.35 -10.79 -13.41
C GLN A 216 -17.49 -9.67 -14.46
N GLU A 217 -17.27 -8.42 -14.05
CA GLU A 217 -17.14 -7.30 -14.98
C GLU A 217 -15.98 -7.57 -15.94
N GLN A 218 -14.81 -7.94 -15.42
CA GLN A 218 -13.62 -8.14 -16.24
C GLN A 218 -13.78 -9.29 -17.26
N THR A 219 -14.46 -10.38 -16.91
CA THR A 219 -14.76 -11.46 -17.85
C THR A 219 -15.75 -11.03 -18.93
N THR A 220 -16.83 -10.33 -18.55
CA THR A 220 -17.85 -9.83 -19.50
C THR A 220 -17.26 -8.81 -20.48
N TYR A 221 -16.42 -7.89 -19.97
CA TYR A 221 -15.68 -6.94 -20.80
C TYR A 221 -14.67 -7.66 -21.71
N GLY A 222 -14.02 -8.72 -21.22
CA GLY A 222 -13.10 -9.55 -22.01
C GLY A 222 -13.79 -10.26 -23.17
N GLU A 223 -14.95 -10.87 -22.95
CA GLU A 223 -15.76 -11.53 -23.98
C GLU A 223 -16.23 -10.54 -25.05
N ALA A 224 -16.79 -9.39 -24.63
CA ALA A 224 -17.21 -8.34 -25.56
C ALA A 224 -16.04 -7.80 -26.38
N GLY A 225 -14.88 -7.62 -25.74
CA GLY A 225 -13.63 -7.24 -26.41
C GLY A 225 -13.20 -8.27 -27.46
N GLY A 226 -13.26 -9.56 -27.12
CA GLY A 226 -12.93 -10.66 -28.03
C GLY A 226 -13.83 -10.70 -29.27
N VAL A 227 -15.14 -10.48 -29.13
CA VAL A 227 -16.06 -10.42 -30.28
C VAL A 227 -15.75 -9.23 -31.20
N ILE A 228 -15.43 -8.07 -30.63
CA ILE A 228 -15.03 -6.88 -31.40
C ILE A 228 -13.73 -7.16 -32.15
N GLU A 229 -12.75 -7.78 -31.48
CA GLU A 229 -11.45 -8.11 -32.06
C GLU A 229 -11.59 -9.11 -33.22
N GLN A 230 -12.42 -10.14 -33.06
CA GLN A 230 -12.76 -11.08 -34.15
C GLN A 230 -13.45 -10.38 -35.32
N THR A 231 -14.39 -9.48 -35.05
CA THR A 231 -15.13 -8.75 -36.10
C THR A 231 -14.20 -7.82 -36.88
N LEU A 232 -13.33 -7.07 -36.18
CA LEU A 232 -12.32 -6.22 -36.80
C LEU A 232 -11.31 -7.04 -37.60
N GLY A 233 -10.86 -8.17 -37.05
CA GLY A 233 -9.97 -9.11 -37.75
C GLY A 233 -10.59 -9.64 -39.05
N CYS A 234 -11.86 -10.06 -39.00
CA CYS A 234 -12.61 -10.50 -40.18
C CYS A 234 -12.74 -9.39 -41.23
N PHE A 235 -12.98 -8.15 -40.80
CA PHE A 235 -13.11 -7.01 -41.72
C PHE A 235 -11.78 -6.64 -42.40
N VAL A 236 -10.67 -6.68 -41.65
CA VAL A 236 -9.32 -6.47 -42.19
C VAL A 236 -8.97 -7.58 -43.19
N GLN A 237 -9.24 -8.84 -42.85
CA GLN A 237 -9.04 -9.99 -43.74
C GLN A 237 -9.78 -9.79 -45.07
N TRP A 238 -11.06 -9.38 -45.01
CA TRP A 238 -11.88 -9.13 -46.19
C TRP A 238 -11.35 -8.01 -47.08
N ARG A 239 -10.80 -6.94 -46.47
CA ARG A 239 -10.17 -5.84 -47.23
C ARG A 239 -8.94 -6.33 -47.98
N GLU A 240 -8.11 -7.15 -47.37
CA GLU A 240 -6.88 -7.66 -47.97
C GLU A 240 -7.18 -8.61 -49.14
N GLU A 241 -8.20 -9.46 -48.99
CA GLU A 241 -8.67 -10.36 -50.04
C GLU A 241 -9.24 -9.59 -51.26
N SER A 242 -9.95 -8.49 -51.03
CA SER A 242 -10.52 -7.66 -52.10
C SER A 242 -9.48 -6.91 -52.95
N HIS A 243 -8.29 -6.64 -52.42
CA HIS A 243 -7.19 -5.99 -53.14
C HIS A 243 -6.33 -6.96 -53.97
N ILE A 244 -6.37 -8.27 -53.68
CA ILE A 244 -5.61 -9.30 -54.43
C ILE A 244 -6.38 -9.75 -55.68
N THR A 245 -7.69 -9.52 -55.72
CA THR A 245 -8.59 -9.92 -56.82
C THR A 245 -8.80 -8.88 -57.92
N LEU A 246 -8.13 -7.72 -57.86
CA LEU A 246 -8.16 -6.64 -58.86
C LEU A 246 -6.79 -6.48 -59.54
#